data_AF-A0A8T0A9G2-F1
#
_entry.id   AF-A0A8T0A9G2-F1
#
_cell.length_a   1.000
_cell.length_b   1.000
_cell.length_c   1.000
_cell.angle_alpha   90.00
_cell.angle_beta   90.00
_cell.angle_gamma   90.00
#
_symmetry.space_group_name_H-M   'P 1'
#
loop_
_entity.id
_entity.type
_entity.pdbx_description
1 polymer ?
#
loop_
_entity_poly.entity_id
_entity_poly.type
_entity_poly.pdbx_seq_one_letter_code
_entity_poly.pdbx_strand_id
1 'polypeptide(L)'
;MSAHCALFRRMLQPVTADLKLVVRLSRFLSAGGFSDCRRNANTRLEGVKDPQRFLQHSSQHHSTHKAMDATSRVKRVSIEGNIAVGKSTFARLLSNAGQTWEVTPEPVSKWQNVEEATSQLKQLGPSPQQSASNLLQMMYEDPKRWSYTFQTFSFMSRMRMQLQPPSVRDSSVQVYERSIYSDRYIFAQNMFELGSINSTEWAVYQDFHSFLVEQFGPKVQLEGIIYLRAPPQTCMERLGRRGREEEQGIQLDYLETLHKQHDNWLISKCTTVHFDHLKNIPVLVLDGSQEFENDSEIQTKFLTEVTSFLKEL
;
A
#
# COMPACT_ATOMS: atom_id res chain seq x y z
N MET A 1 13.88 46.53 -19.09
CA MET A 1 14.03 45.09 -18.80
C MET A 1 14.97 44.88 -17.60
N SER A 2 14.55 45.23 -16.37
CA SER A 2 15.30 44.91 -15.14
C SER A 2 14.35 44.94 -13.95
N ALA A 3 14.11 43.76 -13.36
CA ALA A 3 13.42 43.52 -12.07
C ALA A 3 13.23 42.00 -11.87
N HIS A 4 12.82 41.29 -12.93
CA HIS A 4 12.38 39.89 -12.87
C HIS A 4 13.50 38.82 -12.70
N CYS A 5 14.79 39.17 -12.86
CA CYS A 5 15.89 38.20 -12.72
C CYS A 5 16.46 38.06 -11.29
N ALA A 6 16.10 38.93 -10.34
CA ALA A 6 16.72 38.93 -9.01
C ALA A 6 16.13 37.85 -8.07
N LEU A 7 14.84 37.53 -8.22
CA LEU A 7 14.12 36.59 -7.36
C LEU A 7 14.51 35.12 -7.59
N PHE A 8 14.93 34.75 -8.81
CA PHE A 8 15.26 33.36 -9.14
C PHE A 8 16.62 32.89 -8.58
N ARG A 9 17.50 33.81 -8.18
CA ARG A 9 18.87 33.49 -7.71
C ARG A 9 19.00 33.25 -6.22
N ARG A 10 17.91 33.32 -5.45
CA ARG A 10 17.92 33.20 -3.97
C ARG A 10 17.32 31.90 -3.40
N MET A 11 16.88 30.98 -4.26
CA MET A 11 16.31 29.67 -3.89
C MET A 11 17.29 28.48 -4.03
N LEU A 12 18.58 28.74 -4.28
CA LEU A 12 19.59 27.68 -4.50
C LEU A 12 20.80 27.84 -3.57
N GLN A 13 20.58 27.53 -2.28
CA GLN A 13 21.64 27.00 -1.41
C GLN A 13 21.12 25.76 -0.67
N PRO A 14 21.99 24.75 -0.40
CA PRO A 14 21.52 23.39 -0.14
C PRO A 14 21.26 23.11 1.34
N VAL A 15 20.09 22.55 1.65
CA VAL A 15 19.90 21.79 2.89
C VAL A 15 20.41 20.38 2.67
N THR A 16 21.43 19.98 3.42
CA THR A 16 22.10 18.68 3.27
C THR A 16 21.30 17.54 3.90
N ALA A 17 20.53 16.80 3.10
CA ALA A 17 20.05 15.46 3.44
C ALA A 17 19.84 14.59 2.18
N ASP A 18 20.50 13.43 2.17
CA ASP A 18 20.32 12.27 1.28
C ASP A 18 20.37 12.46 -0.27
N LEU A 19 21.57 12.72 -0.78
CA LEU A 19 21.87 12.84 -2.22
C LEU A 19 21.70 11.54 -3.04
N LYS A 20 21.44 10.38 -2.42
CA LYS A 20 21.47 9.07 -3.12
C LYS A 20 20.22 8.77 -3.95
N LEU A 21 19.06 9.35 -3.61
CA LEU A 21 17.80 9.10 -4.32
C LEU A 21 17.67 9.95 -5.59
N VAL A 22 18.03 11.24 -5.50
CA VAL A 22 17.90 12.21 -6.60
C VAL A 22 18.79 11.86 -7.80
N VAL A 23 20.00 11.36 -7.56
CA VAL A 23 20.94 10.95 -8.63
C VAL A 23 20.47 9.71 -9.40
N ARG A 24 19.59 8.88 -8.82
CA ARG A 24 19.00 7.73 -9.52
C ARG A 24 17.86 8.14 -10.44
N LEU A 25 16.99 9.08 -10.03
CA LEU A 25 15.92 9.59 -10.90
C LEU A 25 16.45 10.48 -12.03
N SER A 26 17.44 11.35 -11.78
CA SER A 26 17.96 12.25 -12.82
C SER A 26 18.68 11.52 -13.97
N ARG A 27 19.31 10.36 -13.69
CA ARG A 27 19.95 9.53 -14.72
C ARG A 27 18.97 8.78 -15.61
N PHE A 28 17.74 8.53 -15.16
CA PHE A 28 16.72 7.85 -15.96
C PHE A 28 16.04 8.81 -16.95
N LEU A 29 15.79 10.06 -16.54
CA LEU A 29 15.13 11.06 -17.38
C LEU A 29 16.04 11.63 -18.49
N SER A 30 17.37 11.58 -18.33
CA SER A 30 18.33 11.98 -19.38
C SER A 30 18.64 10.91 -20.43
N ALA A 31 18.03 9.71 -20.35
CA ALA A 31 18.25 8.64 -21.32
C ALA A 31 17.26 8.66 -22.51
N GLY A 32 16.20 9.47 -22.43
CA GLY A 32 15.21 9.65 -23.50
C GLY A 32 15.66 10.69 -24.53
N GLY A 33 16.60 10.32 -25.41
CA GLY A 33 17.16 11.22 -26.42
C GLY A 33 16.20 11.60 -27.55
N PHE A 34 15.44 12.70 -27.39
CA PHE A 34 14.88 13.43 -28.54
C PHE A 34 15.99 14.26 -29.20
N SER A 35 16.40 13.87 -30.41
CA SER A 35 17.24 14.71 -31.27
C SER A 35 16.67 14.74 -32.70
N ASP A 36 16.20 15.92 -33.09
CA ASP A 36 15.68 16.23 -34.42
C ASP A 36 16.85 16.30 -35.42
N CYS A 37 16.70 15.66 -36.59
CA CYS A 37 17.72 15.68 -37.63
C CYS A 37 17.12 15.62 -39.05
N ARG A 38 16.64 16.76 -39.53
CA ARG A 38 16.42 16.98 -40.97
C ARG A 38 17.74 17.27 -41.69
N ARG A 39 18.17 16.38 -42.59
CA ARG A 39 18.43 16.69 -44.03
C ARG A 39 19.08 15.54 -44.82
N ASN A 40 18.81 15.58 -46.12
CA ASN A 40 19.50 14.92 -47.25
C ASN A 40 19.35 13.39 -47.39
N ALA A 41 18.33 12.99 -48.15
CA ALA A 41 18.30 11.72 -48.85
C ALA A 41 18.98 11.85 -50.23
N ASN A 42 20.04 11.08 -50.47
CA ASN A 42 20.42 10.49 -51.78
C ASN A 42 21.77 9.77 -51.68
N THR A 43 21.78 8.43 -51.62
CA THR A 43 22.47 7.56 -52.61
C THR A 43 22.34 6.06 -52.29
N ARG A 44 21.74 5.35 -53.25
CA ARG A 44 22.00 3.98 -53.78
C ARG A 44 22.39 2.81 -52.85
N LEU A 45 21.63 1.72 -53.02
CA LEU A 45 21.83 0.37 -52.50
C LEU A 45 23.14 -0.30 -52.94
N GLU A 46 23.85 -0.94 -51.99
CA GLU A 46 24.27 -2.37 -51.89
C GLU A 46 24.75 -2.63 -50.43
N GLY A 47 24.87 -3.84 -49.85
CA GLY A 47 24.42 -5.17 -50.30
C GLY A 47 24.79 -6.33 -49.32
N VAL A 48 23.80 -7.18 -48.99
CA VAL A 48 23.87 -8.56 -48.43
C VAL A 48 24.41 -8.85 -46.99
N LYS A 49 23.66 -9.76 -46.30
CA LYS A 49 24.01 -10.67 -45.17
C LYS A 49 23.80 -10.22 -43.70
N ASP A 50 22.61 -10.55 -43.19
CA ASP A 50 22.36 -11.01 -41.80
C ASP A 50 22.99 -12.43 -41.65
N PRO A 51 23.55 -12.88 -40.49
CA PRO A 51 22.75 -13.15 -39.29
C PRO A 51 23.40 -12.79 -37.91
N GLN A 52 22.54 -12.54 -36.92
CA GLN A 52 22.71 -12.89 -35.49
C GLN A 52 24.14 -12.87 -34.90
N ARG A 53 24.64 -11.70 -34.43
CA ARG A 53 25.88 -11.69 -33.63
C ARG A 53 26.10 -10.50 -32.69
N PHE A 54 25.17 -10.21 -31.77
CA PHE A 54 25.41 -9.22 -30.69
C PHE A 54 24.68 -9.50 -29.35
N LEU A 55 24.63 -10.76 -28.90
CA LEU A 55 24.21 -11.12 -27.53
C LEU A 55 25.01 -12.31 -26.97
N GLN A 56 26.31 -12.10 -26.70
CA GLN A 56 27.11 -12.91 -25.76
C GLN A 56 28.42 -12.19 -25.39
N HIS A 57 28.87 -12.37 -24.15
CA HIS A 57 29.80 -11.54 -23.34
C HIS A 57 29.08 -10.40 -22.61
N SER A 58 28.81 -10.47 -21.30
CA SER A 58 29.77 -10.84 -20.24
C SER A 58 29.15 -11.60 -19.05
N SER A 59 29.25 -12.94 -19.08
CA SER A 59 29.03 -13.77 -17.89
C SER A 59 30.33 -13.95 -17.11
N GLN A 60 30.70 -13.00 -16.26
CA GLN A 60 31.78 -13.17 -15.28
C GLN A 60 31.74 -12.11 -14.15
N HIS A 61 30.86 -12.32 -13.18
CA HIS A 61 31.04 -11.83 -11.80
C HIS A 61 30.31 -12.80 -10.86
N HIS A 62 31.05 -13.79 -10.34
CA HIS A 62 30.52 -14.76 -9.40
C HIS A 62 31.07 -14.49 -7.99
N SER A 63 30.25 -14.76 -6.98
CA SER A 63 30.60 -14.96 -5.56
C SER A 63 31.43 -13.89 -4.82
N THR A 64 30.77 -12.88 -4.24
CA THR A 64 31.15 -12.27 -2.92
C THR A 64 29.94 -11.66 -2.17
N HIS A 65 28.81 -12.36 -2.10
CA HIS A 65 27.71 -12.04 -1.17
C HIS A 65 27.14 -13.29 -0.47
N LYS A 66 28.03 -14.11 0.11
CA LYS A 66 27.69 -15.02 1.21
C LYS A 66 28.40 -14.52 2.47
N ALA A 67 27.74 -14.66 3.62
CA ALA A 67 28.14 -14.14 4.92
C ALA A 67 28.16 -12.60 5.05
N MET A 68 26.98 -12.00 5.07
CA MET A 68 26.71 -10.92 6.04
C MET A 68 25.27 -11.03 6.54
N ASP A 69 25.16 -11.02 7.87
CA ASP A 69 23.95 -11.00 8.70
C ASP A 69 22.98 -12.19 8.64
N ALA A 70 23.10 -13.04 9.67
CA ALA A 70 22.03 -13.90 10.17
C ALA A 70 21.24 -13.17 11.29
N THR A 71 21.02 -11.85 11.14
CA THR A 71 19.95 -11.18 11.88
C THR A 71 18.62 -11.80 11.45
N SER A 72 17.75 -12.05 12.42
CA SER A 72 16.42 -12.61 12.14
C SER A 72 15.66 -11.66 11.22
N ARG A 73 15.32 -12.13 10.01
CA ARG A 73 14.49 -11.39 9.07
C ARG A 73 13.17 -11.02 9.75
N VAL A 74 12.84 -9.73 9.76
CA VAL A 74 11.58 -9.22 10.31
C VAL A 74 10.43 -9.78 9.47
N LYS A 75 9.60 -10.63 10.07
CA LYS A 75 8.42 -11.19 9.41
C LYS A 75 7.36 -10.11 9.28
N ARG A 76 6.63 -10.08 8.16
CA ARG A 76 5.55 -9.10 7.94
C ARG A 76 4.22 -9.79 7.72
N VAL A 77 3.21 -9.43 8.49
CA VAL A 77 1.84 -9.95 8.34
C VAL A 77 0.82 -8.82 8.33
N SER A 78 -0.34 -9.04 7.69
CA SER A 78 -1.47 -8.11 7.78
C SER A 78 -2.69 -8.73 8.44
N ILE A 79 -3.43 -7.92 9.20
CA ILE A 79 -4.77 -8.23 9.71
C ILE A 79 -5.76 -7.74 8.64
N GLU A 80 -6.40 -8.67 7.94
CA GLU A 80 -7.40 -8.37 6.92
C GLU A 80 -8.82 -8.64 7.44
N GLY A 81 -9.81 -8.03 6.79
CA GLY A 81 -11.21 -8.23 7.14
C GLY A 81 -12.10 -7.03 6.85
N ASN A 82 -13.41 -7.29 6.87
CA ASN A 82 -14.45 -6.35 6.48
C ASN A 82 -14.47 -5.09 7.36
N ILE A 83 -15.24 -4.08 6.95
CA ILE A 83 -15.48 -2.87 7.77
C ILE A 83 -16.14 -3.30 9.09
N ALA A 84 -15.76 -2.64 10.20
CA ALA A 84 -16.25 -2.90 11.56
C ALA A 84 -16.10 -4.34 12.12
N VAL A 85 -15.44 -5.28 11.45
CA VAL A 85 -15.25 -6.66 11.95
C VAL A 85 -14.49 -6.77 13.28
N GLY A 86 -13.73 -5.73 13.67
CA GLY A 86 -12.96 -5.70 14.92
C GLY A 86 -11.43 -5.61 14.75
N LYS A 87 -10.93 -5.36 13.53
CA LYS A 87 -9.47 -5.28 13.24
C LYS A 87 -8.68 -4.41 14.22
N SER A 88 -9.15 -3.18 14.50
CA SER A 88 -8.43 -2.26 15.40
C SER A 88 -8.48 -2.73 16.87
N THR A 89 -9.54 -3.41 17.29
CA THR A 89 -9.63 -4.08 18.60
C THR A 89 -8.65 -5.24 18.69
N PHE A 90 -8.57 -6.05 17.64
CA PHE A 90 -7.61 -7.15 17.55
C PHE A 90 -6.15 -6.65 17.49
N ALA A 91 -5.89 -5.56 16.78
CA ALA A 91 -4.58 -4.91 16.75
C ALA A 91 -4.15 -4.43 18.16
N ARG A 92 -5.08 -3.85 18.95
CA ARG A 92 -4.82 -3.54 20.37
C ARG A 92 -4.52 -4.80 21.19
N LEU A 93 -5.27 -5.88 21.00
CA LEU A 93 -5.01 -7.16 21.68
C LEU A 93 -3.60 -7.70 21.39
N LEU A 94 -3.17 -7.72 20.13
CA LEU A 94 -1.82 -8.14 19.74
C LEU A 94 -0.74 -7.21 20.35
N SER A 95 -0.97 -5.89 20.35
CA SER A 95 -0.04 -4.92 20.94
C SER A 95 0.07 -5.05 22.47
N ASN A 96 -1.00 -5.48 23.14
CA ASN A 96 -1.05 -5.64 24.59
C ASN A 96 -0.52 -7.02 25.06
N ALA A 97 -0.33 -7.98 24.15
CA ALA A 97 0.10 -9.34 24.47
C ALA A 97 1.57 -9.46 24.94
N GLY A 98 2.32 -8.35 24.99
CA GLY A 98 3.70 -8.31 25.52
C GLY A 98 4.75 -9.01 24.65
N GLN A 99 4.39 -9.43 23.43
CA GLN A 99 5.27 -10.06 22.46
C GLN A 99 6.19 -9.04 21.76
N THR A 100 7.21 -9.50 21.03
CA THR A 100 8.08 -8.64 20.19
C THR A 100 7.41 -8.21 18.87
N TRP A 101 6.09 -8.05 18.88
CA TRP A 101 5.26 -7.71 17.72
C TRP A 101 5.08 -6.18 17.63
N GLU A 102 5.53 -5.59 16.53
CA GLU A 102 5.25 -4.18 16.22
C GLU A 102 3.94 -4.06 15.44
N VAL A 103 2.89 -3.55 16.08
CA VAL A 103 1.56 -3.40 15.46
C VAL A 103 1.37 -1.99 14.90
N THR A 104 1.17 -1.89 13.60
CA THR A 104 0.91 -0.64 12.87
C THR A 104 -0.59 -0.52 12.52
N PRO A 105 -1.35 0.40 13.15
CA PRO A 105 -2.78 0.57 12.90
C PRO A 105 -3.08 1.26 11.55
N GLU A 106 -4.34 1.20 11.10
CA GLU A 106 -4.79 1.80 9.84
C GLU A 106 -4.83 3.34 9.96
N PRO A 107 -4.30 4.12 8.99
CA PRO A 107 -4.05 5.56 9.17
C PRO A 107 -5.30 6.43 8.94
N VAL A 108 -6.46 6.00 9.46
CA VAL A 108 -7.77 6.64 9.23
C VAL A 108 -7.77 8.12 9.60
N SER A 109 -7.12 8.50 10.70
CA SER A 109 -7.01 9.91 11.13
C SER A 109 -6.32 10.82 10.10
N LYS A 110 -5.38 10.28 9.31
CA LYS A 110 -4.74 11.00 8.20
C LYS A 110 -5.68 11.21 7.01
N TRP A 111 -6.67 10.34 6.84
CA TRP A 111 -7.69 10.43 5.79
C TRP A 111 -8.81 11.39 6.19
N GLN A 112 -9.09 11.50 7.49
CA GLN A 112 -10.00 12.50 8.06
C GLN A 112 -9.38 13.91 8.07
N ASN A 113 -8.05 14.04 8.18
CA ASN A 113 -7.35 15.33 8.27
C ASN A 113 -6.20 15.44 7.25
N VAL A 114 -6.53 15.44 5.95
CA VAL A 114 -5.51 15.41 4.86
C VAL A 114 -4.57 16.61 4.88
N GLU A 115 -5.07 17.80 5.22
CA GLU A 115 -4.25 19.03 5.28
C GLU A 115 -3.18 19.01 6.37
N GLU A 116 -3.46 18.35 7.50
CA GLU A 116 -2.51 18.15 8.58
C GLU A 116 -1.51 17.05 8.20
N ALA A 117 -2.01 15.93 7.66
CA ALA A 117 -1.19 14.82 7.18
C ALA A 117 -0.23 15.19 6.04
N THR A 118 -0.53 16.25 5.29
CA THR A 118 0.31 16.81 4.21
C THR A 118 1.07 18.08 4.62
N SER A 119 0.89 18.59 5.84
CA SER A 119 1.50 19.86 6.31
C SER A 119 3.03 19.87 6.25
N GLN A 120 3.69 18.72 6.39
CA GLN A 120 5.15 18.58 6.24
C GLN A 120 5.65 18.93 4.82
N LEU A 121 4.76 18.99 3.83
CA LEU A 121 5.05 19.44 2.45
C LEU A 121 4.71 20.93 2.22
N LYS A 122 4.04 21.60 3.18
CA LYS A 122 3.71 23.04 3.08
C LYS A 122 4.92 23.92 3.38
N GLN A 123 5.82 24.07 2.39
CA GLN A 123 6.74 25.23 2.32
C GLN A 123 6.10 26.49 1.71
N LEU A 124 4.82 26.43 1.37
CA LEU A 124 4.04 27.55 0.85
C LEU A 124 3.00 27.97 1.89
N GLY A 125 2.80 29.28 2.02
CA GLY A 125 2.02 29.91 3.09
C GLY A 125 0.54 29.53 3.12
N PRO A 126 -0.21 30.04 4.11
CA PRO A 126 -1.61 29.65 4.34
C PRO A 126 -2.47 29.89 3.10
N SER A 127 -3.08 28.82 2.59
CA SER A 127 -4.07 28.91 1.52
C SER A 127 -5.41 29.39 2.11
N PRO A 128 -6.16 30.29 1.45
CA PRO A 128 -7.36 30.92 2.02
C PRO A 128 -8.60 29.99 2.13
N GLN A 129 -8.48 28.74 1.71
CA GLN A 129 -9.54 27.72 1.82
C GLN A 129 -9.21 26.78 2.98
N GLN A 130 -9.38 27.26 4.21
CA GLN A 130 -9.17 26.47 5.43
C GLN A 130 -10.41 25.63 5.77
N SER A 131 -10.44 24.41 5.25
CA SER A 131 -11.27 23.34 5.80
C SER A 131 -10.49 22.03 5.62
N ALA A 132 -9.99 21.47 6.71
CA ALA A 132 -9.28 20.21 6.69
C ALA A 132 -10.15 19.15 5.98
N SER A 133 -9.69 18.69 4.82
CA SER A 133 -10.51 17.85 3.94
C SER A 133 -10.58 16.44 4.51
N ASN A 134 -11.77 16.05 4.98
CA ASN A 134 -12.08 14.67 5.35
C ASN A 134 -12.30 13.86 4.06
N LEU A 135 -11.22 13.34 3.49
CA LEU A 135 -11.25 12.59 2.24
C LEU A 135 -11.99 11.24 2.37
N LEU A 136 -12.12 10.71 3.60
CA LEU A 136 -12.96 9.54 3.87
C LEU A 136 -14.45 9.89 3.72
N GLN A 137 -14.88 11.00 4.31
CA GLN A 137 -16.25 11.53 4.16
C GLN A 137 -16.56 11.86 2.70
N MET A 138 -15.68 12.61 2.03
CA MET A 138 -15.84 12.99 0.62
C MET A 138 -15.97 11.76 -0.30
N MET A 139 -15.29 10.65 0.02
CA MET A 139 -15.40 9.39 -0.71
C MET A 139 -16.76 8.70 -0.52
N TYR A 140 -17.36 8.74 0.67
CA TYR A 140 -18.70 8.20 0.88
C TYR A 140 -19.82 9.12 0.37
N GLU A 141 -19.62 10.45 0.36
CA GLU A 141 -20.59 11.43 -0.15
C GLU A 141 -20.67 11.48 -1.69
N ASP A 142 -19.51 11.51 -2.38
CA ASP A 142 -19.44 11.38 -3.85
C ASP A 142 -18.35 10.37 -4.25
N PRO A 143 -18.69 9.06 -4.23
CA PRO A 143 -17.77 8.01 -4.63
C PRO A 143 -17.22 8.19 -6.05
N LYS A 144 -18.04 8.70 -7.00
CA LYS A 144 -17.64 8.87 -8.40
C LYS A 144 -16.57 9.93 -8.57
N ARG A 145 -16.60 11.00 -7.76
CA ARG A 145 -15.58 12.05 -7.80
C ARG A 145 -14.34 11.69 -6.97
N TRP A 146 -14.51 11.01 -5.84
CA TRP A 146 -13.44 10.93 -4.83
C TRP A 146 -12.82 9.54 -4.66
N SER A 147 -13.40 8.45 -5.18
CA SER A 147 -12.83 7.10 -5.04
C SER A 147 -11.38 7.00 -5.51
N TYR A 148 -11.07 7.43 -6.74
CA TYR A 148 -9.69 7.38 -7.25
C TYR A 148 -8.70 8.18 -6.36
N THR A 149 -9.13 9.36 -5.89
CA THR A 149 -8.31 10.21 -4.99
C THR A 149 -8.07 9.53 -3.64
N PHE A 150 -9.13 8.96 -3.04
CA PHE A 150 -9.07 8.26 -1.76
C PHE A 150 -8.24 6.97 -1.84
N GLN A 151 -8.44 6.14 -2.87
CA GLN A 151 -7.68 4.89 -3.05
C GLN A 151 -6.18 5.18 -3.28
N THR A 152 -5.86 6.26 -3.98
CA THR A 152 -4.46 6.69 -4.18
C THR A 152 -3.84 7.19 -2.87
N PHE A 153 -4.56 7.98 -2.09
CA PHE A 153 -4.06 8.52 -0.82
C PHE A 153 -3.95 7.46 0.29
N SER A 154 -4.93 6.56 0.41
CA SER A 154 -4.91 5.45 1.37
C SER A 154 -3.71 4.54 1.12
N PHE A 155 -3.54 4.02 -0.10
CA PHE A 155 -2.38 3.23 -0.51
C PHE A 155 -1.05 3.96 -0.21
N MET A 156 -0.90 5.22 -0.64
CA MET A 156 0.33 5.98 -0.44
C MET A 156 0.61 6.21 1.05
N SER A 157 -0.41 6.48 1.86
CA SER A 157 -0.27 6.63 3.31
C SER A 157 0.14 5.31 3.99
N ARG A 158 -0.41 4.17 3.55
CA ARG A 158 -0.09 2.84 4.08
C ARG A 158 1.32 2.40 3.68
N MET A 159 1.68 2.56 2.42
CA MET A 159 3.04 2.31 1.92
C MET A 159 4.09 3.12 2.69
N ARG A 160 3.84 4.40 2.95
CA ARG A 160 4.73 5.25 3.75
C ARG A 160 4.92 4.76 5.19
N MET A 161 3.94 4.09 5.78
CA MET A 161 4.09 3.47 7.11
C MET A 161 4.85 2.15 7.03
N GLN A 162 4.52 1.28 6.06
CA GLN A 162 5.24 0.01 5.85
C GLN A 162 6.73 0.20 5.52
N LEU A 163 7.09 1.34 4.92
CA LEU A 163 8.47 1.70 4.60
C LEU A 163 9.24 2.37 5.75
N GLN A 164 8.61 2.68 6.88
CA GLN A 164 9.33 3.16 8.06
C GLN A 164 10.17 2.04 8.68
N PRO A 165 11.37 2.34 9.20
CA PRO A 165 12.15 1.35 9.94
C PRO A 165 11.38 0.92 11.20
N PRO A 166 11.57 -0.31 11.69
CA PRO A 166 10.98 -0.73 12.96
C PRO A 166 11.34 0.23 14.09
N SER A 167 10.35 0.66 14.86
CA SER A 167 10.55 1.51 16.03
C SER A 167 11.18 0.74 17.20
N VAL A 168 10.90 -0.56 17.28
CA VAL A 168 11.45 -1.50 18.26
C VAL A 168 12.59 -2.29 17.61
N ARG A 169 13.82 -2.09 18.11
CA ARG A 169 15.05 -2.66 17.53
C ARG A 169 15.08 -4.19 17.49
N ASP A 170 14.38 -4.83 18.42
CA ASP A 170 14.32 -6.29 18.57
C ASP A 170 12.97 -6.88 18.13
N SER A 171 12.16 -6.13 17.36
CA SER A 171 10.90 -6.67 16.83
C SER A 171 11.16 -7.68 15.73
N SER A 172 10.72 -8.91 15.96
CA SER A 172 10.85 -10.02 15.01
C SER A 172 9.67 -10.09 14.02
N VAL A 173 8.54 -9.42 14.32
CA VAL A 173 7.31 -9.45 13.53
C VAL A 173 6.68 -8.06 13.48
N GLN A 174 6.43 -7.57 12.27
CA GLN A 174 5.59 -6.40 12.02
C GLN A 174 4.18 -6.83 11.58
N VAL A 175 3.17 -6.31 12.26
CA VAL A 175 1.75 -6.60 12.01
C VAL A 175 1.07 -5.32 11.52
N TYR A 176 0.47 -5.34 10.33
CA TYR A 176 -0.24 -4.19 9.77
C TYR A 176 -1.75 -4.35 9.82
N GLU A 177 -2.49 -3.34 10.28
CA GLU A 177 -3.93 -3.30 10.08
C GLU A 177 -4.22 -3.02 8.60
N ARG A 178 -4.62 -4.09 7.89
CA ARG A 178 -4.66 -4.24 6.44
C ARG A 178 -3.34 -4.01 5.69
N SER A 179 -3.33 -4.42 4.43
CA SER A 179 -2.20 -4.31 3.50
C SER A 179 -2.48 -3.44 2.29
N ILE A 180 -1.39 -3.00 1.63
CA ILE A 180 -1.42 -2.37 0.31
C ILE A 180 -2.04 -3.27 -0.78
N TYR A 181 -2.12 -4.58 -0.53
CA TYR A 181 -2.79 -5.53 -1.40
C TYR A 181 -4.32 -5.46 -1.24
N SER A 182 -4.82 -5.32 -0.01
CA SER A 182 -6.25 -5.10 0.24
C SER A 182 -6.74 -3.78 -0.37
N ASP A 183 -5.91 -2.72 -0.36
CA ASP A 183 -6.25 -1.43 -0.99
C ASP A 183 -6.57 -1.64 -2.49
N ARG A 184 -5.84 -2.52 -3.19
CA ARG A 184 -6.09 -2.84 -4.61
C ARG A 184 -7.17 -3.90 -4.82
N TYR A 185 -6.98 -5.09 -4.26
CA TYR A 185 -7.76 -6.30 -4.59
C TYR A 185 -9.11 -6.38 -3.87
N ILE A 186 -9.34 -5.50 -2.89
CA ILE A 186 -10.65 -5.31 -2.26
C ILE A 186 -11.15 -3.91 -2.61
N PHE A 187 -10.58 -2.85 -2.03
CA PHE A 187 -11.24 -1.54 -2.03
C PHE A 187 -11.27 -0.84 -3.40
N ALA A 188 -10.13 -0.71 -4.07
CA ALA A 188 -10.09 -0.07 -5.39
C ALA A 188 -10.77 -0.92 -6.48
N GLN A 189 -10.61 -2.24 -6.44
CA GLN A 189 -11.33 -3.15 -7.33
C GLN A 189 -12.86 -3.03 -7.15
N ASN A 190 -13.36 -3.02 -5.91
CA ASN A 190 -14.78 -2.80 -5.62
C ASN A 190 -15.29 -1.46 -6.19
N MET A 191 -14.54 -0.37 -5.99
CA MET A 191 -14.93 0.94 -6.51
C MET A 191 -14.93 1.00 -8.05
N PHE A 192 -14.08 0.21 -8.72
CA PHE A 192 -14.13 0.02 -10.17
C PHE A 192 -15.35 -0.83 -10.60
N GLU A 193 -15.61 -1.95 -9.93
CA GLU A 193 -16.77 -2.82 -10.19
C GLU A 193 -18.11 -2.10 -9.97
N LEU A 194 -18.18 -1.18 -9.00
CA LEU A 194 -19.32 -0.30 -8.73
C LEU A 194 -19.38 0.95 -9.64
N GLY A 195 -18.46 1.11 -10.59
CA GLY A 195 -18.43 2.26 -11.51
C GLY A 195 -18.15 3.62 -10.87
N SER A 196 -17.53 3.62 -9.68
CA SER A 196 -17.07 4.81 -8.96
C SER A 196 -15.61 5.18 -9.28
N ILE A 197 -14.86 4.24 -9.85
CA ILE A 197 -13.60 4.46 -10.55
C ILE A 197 -13.84 4.08 -12.01
N ASN A 198 -13.46 4.94 -12.96
CA ASN A 198 -13.62 4.62 -14.39
C ASN A 198 -12.44 3.79 -14.94
N SER A 199 -12.56 3.29 -16.18
CA SER A 199 -11.54 2.42 -16.79
C SER A 199 -10.15 3.07 -16.91
N THR A 200 -10.08 4.38 -17.13
CA THR A 200 -8.82 5.13 -17.24
C THR A 200 -8.18 5.29 -15.86
N GLU A 201 -8.97 5.70 -14.87
CA GLU A 201 -8.53 5.79 -13.48
C GLU A 201 -8.07 4.43 -12.92
N TRP A 202 -8.77 3.35 -13.27
CA TRP A 202 -8.40 1.99 -12.86
C TRP A 202 -7.11 1.52 -13.53
N ALA A 203 -6.91 1.80 -14.82
CA ALA A 203 -5.66 1.49 -15.50
C ALA A 203 -4.47 2.24 -14.85
N VAL A 204 -4.61 3.54 -14.59
CA VAL A 204 -3.58 4.35 -13.91
C VAL A 204 -3.35 3.88 -12.47
N TYR A 205 -4.41 3.53 -11.74
CA TYR A 205 -4.31 3.01 -10.37
C TYR A 205 -3.48 1.72 -10.32
N GLN A 206 -3.78 0.78 -11.21
CA GLN A 206 -3.07 -0.49 -11.27
C GLN A 206 -1.61 -0.33 -11.69
N ASP A 207 -1.31 0.56 -12.63
CA ASP A 207 0.06 0.83 -13.07
C ASP A 207 0.92 1.40 -11.94
N PHE A 208 0.48 2.50 -11.29
CA PHE A 208 1.26 3.08 -10.19
C PHE A 208 1.39 2.12 -9.00
N HIS A 209 0.34 1.34 -8.71
CA HIS A 209 0.35 0.35 -7.63
C HIS A 209 1.40 -0.72 -7.89
N SER A 210 1.38 -1.32 -9.10
CA SER A 210 2.33 -2.38 -9.50
C SER A 210 3.75 -1.85 -9.47
N PHE A 211 4.01 -0.70 -10.11
CA PHE A 211 5.32 -0.06 -10.13
C PHE A 211 5.89 0.15 -8.72
N LEU A 212 5.12 0.77 -7.81
CA LEU A 212 5.63 1.08 -6.47
C LEU A 212 5.80 -0.19 -5.60
N VAL A 213 4.92 -1.19 -5.73
CA VAL A 213 5.10 -2.48 -5.05
C VAL A 213 6.35 -3.20 -5.57
N GLU A 214 6.63 -3.17 -6.87
CA GLU A 214 7.84 -3.75 -7.44
C GLU A 214 9.10 -3.03 -6.97
N GLN A 215 9.13 -1.70 -6.99
CA GLN A 215 10.29 -0.91 -6.52
C GLN A 215 10.61 -1.14 -5.03
N PHE A 216 9.58 -1.39 -4.21
CA PHE A 216 9.72 -1.54 -2.77
C PHE A 216 9.58 -2.99 -2.27
N GLY A 217 9.37 -3.97 -3.16
CA GLY A 217 8.91 -5.33 -2.86
C GLY A 217 9.50 -5.96 -1.60
N PRO A 218 10.83 -6.14 -1.49
CA PRO A 218 11.47 -6.76 -0.31
C PRO A 218 11.19 -6.05 1.04
N LYS A 219 10.76 -4.78 1.01
CA LYS A 219 10.42 -3.97 2.19
C LYS A 219 8.92 -3.96 2.53
N VAL A 220 8.05 -4.38 1.61
CA VAL A 220 6.57 -4.36 1.80
C VAL A 220 5.91 -5.72 1.52
N GLN A 221 6.70 -6.73 1.12
CA GLN A 221 6.27 -8.10 0.97
C GLN A 221 5.80 -8.67 2.32
N LEU A 222 4.63 -9.30 2.30
CA LEU A 222 4.09 -10.05 3.42
C LEU A 222 4.52 -11.52 3.36
N GLU A 223 4.60 -12.13 4.53
CA GLU A 223 4.90 -13.54 4.75
C GLU A 223 3.66 -14.32 5.20
N GLY A 224 2.63 -13.64 5.74
CA GLY A 224 1.35 -14.24 6.09
C GLY A 224 0.22 -13.22 6.21
N ILE A 225 -1.02 -13.70 6.25
CA ILE A 225 -2.23 -12.89 6.46
C ILE A 225 -3.04 -13.49 7.60
N ILE A 226 -3.58 -12.64 8.49
CA ILE A 226 -4.54 -13.00 9.52
C ILE A 226 -5.90 -12.43 9.09
N TYR A 227 -6.82 -13.30 8.64
CA TYR A 227 -8.14 -12.90 8.20
C TYR A 227 -9.14 -13.00 9.36
N LEU A 228 -9.63 -11.85 9.84
CA LEU A 228 -10.79 -11.79 10.73
C LEU A 228 -12.06 -11.92 9.90
N ARG A 229 -12.65 -13.11 9.90
CA ARG A 229 -13.84 -13.44 9.11
C ARG A 229 -15.09 -13.41 9.98
N ALA A 230 -16.07 -12.58 9.63
CA ALA A 230 -17.39 -12.55 10.27
C ALA A 230 -18.49 -12.31 9.22
N PRO A 231 -19.75 -12.70 9.49
CA PRO A 231 -20.89 -12.38 8.65
C PRO A 231 -21.04 -10.86 8.43
N PRO A 232 -21.52 -10.42 7.25
CA PRO A 232 -21.85 -9.03 6.96
C PRO A 232 -22.81 -8.40 7.98
N GLN A 233 -23.76 -9.17 8.51
CA GLN A 233 -24.73 -8.76 9.52
C GLN A 233 -24.03 -8.37 10.84
N THR A 234 -23.10 -9.20 11.34
CA THR A 234 -22.27 -8.89 12.51
C THR A 234 -21.42 -7.64 12.29
N CYS A 235 -20.90 -7.45 11.07
CA CYS A 235 -20.16 -6.25 10.70
C CYS A 235 -21.07 -5.01 10.71
N MET A 236 -22.31 -5.11 10.22
CA MET A 236 -23.29 -4.03 10.20
C MET A 236 -23.72 -3.61 11.62
N GLU A 237 -23.97 -4.58 12.52
CA GLU A 237 -24.26 -4.30 13.93
C GLU A 237 -23.10 -3.57 14.62
N ARG A 238 -21.85 -4.02 14.39
CA ARG A 238 -20.65 -3.38 14.94
C ARG A 238 -20.39 -2.01 14.32
N LEU A 239 -20.74 -1.79 13.05
CA LEU A 239 -20.66 -0.49 12.37
C LEU A 239 -21.58 0.52 13.09
N GLY A 240 -22.84 0.14 13.32
CA GLY A 240 -23.81 0.96 14.04
C GLY A 240 -23.34 1.31 15.46
N ARG A 241 -22.82 0.33 16.22
CA ARG A 241 -22.24 0.57 17.56
C ARG A 241 -21.01 1.49 17.53
N ARG A 242 -20.23 1.49 16.45
CA ARG A 242 -19.01 2.31 16.31
C ARG A 242 -19.32 3.78 16.04
N GLY A 243 -20.46 4.09 15.43
CA GLY A 243 -21.00 5.46 15.36
C GLY A 243 -20.13 6.49 14.61
N ARG A 244 -19.30 6.09 13.64
CA ARG A 244 -18.60 7.06 12.77
C ARG A 244 -19.61 7.72 11.83
N GLU A 245 -19.54 9.04 11.71
CA GLU A 245 -20.47 9.84 10.90
C GLU A 245 -20.34 9.51 9.41
N GLU A 246 -19.11 9.35 8.92
CA GLU A 246 -18.82 9.08 7.50
C GLU A 246 -19.37 7.73 7.01
N GLU A 247 -19.65 6.81 7.93
CA GLU A 247 -20.02 5.43 7.63
C GLU A 247 -21.52 5.14 7.80
N GLN A 248 -22.32 6.11 8.27
CA GLN A 248 -23.77 5.93 8.48
C GLN A 248 -24.54 5.59 7.19
N GLY A 249 -24.01 5.96 6.02
CA GLY A 249 -24.61 5.65 4.72
C GLY A 249 -24.37 4.22 4.21
N ILE A 250 -23.48 3.45 4.84
CA ILE A 250 -23.10 2.11 4.36
C ILE A 250 -24.29 1.14 4.50
N GLN A 251 -24.63 0.47 3.40
CA GLN A 251 -25.69 -0.54 3.34
C GLN A 251 -25.13 -1.96 3.50
N LEU A 252 -26.00 -2.91 3.88
CA LEU A 252 -25.62 -4.32 4.06
C LEU A 252 -25.01 -4.91 2.78
N ASP A 253 -25.63 -4.70 1.62
CA ASP A 253 -25.20 -5.18 0.30
C ASP A 253 -23.73 -4.82 -0.03
N TYR A 254 -23.27 -3.64 0.43
CA TYR A 254 -21.88 -3.21 0.29
C TYR A 254 -20.95 -4.03 1.17
N LEU A 255 -21.35 -4.32 2.42
CA LEU A 255 -20.61 -5.21 3.32
C LEU A 255 -20.62 -6.67 2.82
N GLU A 256 -21.71 -7.13 2.19
CA GLU A 256 -21.80 -8.45 1.55
C GLU A 256 -20.85 -8.55 0.34
N THR A 257 -20.79 -7.51 -0.49
CA THR A 257 -19.87 -7.42 -1.63
C THR A 257 -18.41 -7.46 -1.16
N LEU A 258 -18.05 -6.67 -0.14
CA LEU A 258 -16.73 -6.69 0.46
C LEU A 258 -16.40 -8.05 1.11
N HIS A 259 -17.36 -8.68 1.80
CA HIS A 259 -17.16 -10.01 2.39
C HIS A 259 -16.85 -11.06 1.31
N LYS A 260 -17.62 -11.08 0.22
CA LYS A 260 -17.39 -11.94 -0.94
C LYS A 260 -16.01 -11.73 -1.56
N GLN A 261 -15.55 -10.49 -1.70
CA GLN A 261 -14.20 -10.21 -2.23
C GLN A 261 -13.09 -10.71 -1.28
N HIS A 262 -13.25 -10.57 0.04
CA HIS A 262 -12.30 -11.15 1.00
C HIS A 262 -12.28 -12.68 0.92
N ASP A 263 -13.44 -13.33 0.86
CA ASP A 263 -13.54 -14.80 0.72
C ASP A 263 -12.94 -15.29 -0.61
N ASN A 264 -13.17 -14.57 -1.72
CA ASN A 264 -12.57 -14.87 -3.02
C ASN A 264 -11.04 -14.78 -2.98
N TRP A 265 -10.48 -13.79 -2.27
CA TRP A 265 -9.04 -13.56 -2.20
C TRP A 265 -8.33 -14.47 -1.18
N LEU A 266 -8.91 -14.62 0.01
CA LEU A 266 -8.23 -15.20 1.18
C LEU A 266 -8.59 -16.67 1.41
N ILE A 267 -9.84 -17.07 1.13
CA ILE A 267 -10.33 -18.45 1.32
C ILE A 267 -10.25 -19.24 0.00
N SER A 268 -10.99 -18.80 -1.02
CA SER A 268 -11.18 -19.53 -2.28
C SER A 268 -10.02 -19.36 -3.27
N LYS A 269 -9.12 -18.39 -3.02
CA LYS A 269 -7.95 -18.04 -3.85
C LYS A 269 -8.27 -17.83 -5.35
N CYS A 270 -9.48 -17.39 -5.66
CA CYS A 270 -9.96 -17.17 -7.03
C CYS A 270 -9.79 -15.72 -7.53
N THR A 271 -9.49 -14.76 -6.65
CA THR A 271 -9.12 -13.40 -7.05
C THR A 271 -7.78 -13.40 -7.79
N THR A 272 -7.75 -12.87 -9.02
CA THR A 272 -6.53 -12.76 -9.83
C THR A 272 -5.55 -11.76 -9.21
N VAL A 273 -4.44 -12.26 -8.65
CA VAL A 273 -3.35 -11.45 -8.09
C VAL A 273 -2.14 -11.39 -9.01
N HIS A 274 -1.53 -10.21 -9.09
CA HIS A 274 -0.41 -9.88 -9.99
C HIS A 274 0.98 -10.05 -9.34
N PHE A 275 1.03 -10.52 -8.08
CA PHE A 275 2.29 -10.76 -7.35
C PHE A 275 2.35 -12.23 -6.94
N ASP A 276 3.35 -12.97 -7.44
CA ASP A 276 3.41 -14.43 -7.27
C ASP A 276 3.42 -14.88 -5.81
N HIS A 277 4.07 -14.12 -4.92
CA HIS A 277 4.12 -14.43 -3.50
C HIS A 277 2.74 -14.43 -2.82
N LEU A 278 1.74 -13.73 -3.36
CA LEU A 278 0.38 -13.70 -2.81
C LEU A 278 -0.46 -14.92 -3.19
N LYS A 279 -0.10 -15.63 -4.27
CA LYS A 279 -0.87 -16.79 -4.76
C LYS A 279 -0.94 -17.88 -3.69
N ASN A 280 0.20 -18.12 -3.02
CA ASN A 280 0.37 -19.15 -2.01
C ASN A 280 0.67 -18.57 -0.61
N ILE A 281 0.33 -17.30 -0.35
CA ILE A 281 0.59 -16.70 0.97
C ILE A 281 -0.24 -17.43 2.05
N PRO A 282 0.40 -17.87 3.15
CA PRO A 282 -0.30 -18.46 4.29
C PRO A 282 -1.38 -17.51 4.85
N VAL A 283 -2.55 -18.07 5.17
CA VAL A 283 -3.67 -17.34 5.76
C VAL A 283 -4.14 -18.06 7.02
N LEU A 284 -4.03 -17.41 8.17
CA LEU A 284 -4.74 -17.78 9.39
C LEU A 284 -6.14 -17.18 9.33
N VAL A 285 -7.18 -18.00 9.45
CA VAL A 285 -8.58 -17.53 9.47
C VAL A 285 -9.08 -17.61 10.90
N LEU A 286 -9.42 -16.46 11.48
CA LEU A 286 -10.02 -16.36 12.81
C LEU A 286 -11.51 -16.03 12.68
N ASP A 287 -12.33 -16.66 13.51
CA ASP A 287 -13.76 -16.39 13.58
C ASP A 287 -14.02 -15.06 14.30
N GLY A 288 -14.03 -14.00 13.51
CA GLY A 288 -14.33 -12.65 13.98
C GLY A 288 -15.80 -12.44 14.38
N SER A 289 -16.70 -13.44 14.26
CA SER A 289 -18.08 -13.29 14.75
C SER A 289 -18.18 -13.35 16.28
N GLN A 290 -17.23 -14.02 16.92
CA GLN A 290 -17.10 -14.09 18.39
C GLN A 290 -16.83 -12.70 19.01
N GLU A 291 -17.26 -12.52 20.26
CA GLU A 291 -17.12 -11.26 21.00
C GLU A 291 -15.85 -11.25 21.87
N PHE A 292 -14.71 -11.00 21.20
CA PHE A 292 -13.39 -11.11 21.80
C PHE A 292 -12.90 -9.83 22.49
N GLU A 293 -13.64 -8.71 22.51
CA GLU A 293 -13.15 -7.48 23.18
C GLU A 293 -13.09 -7.63 24.71
N ASN A 294 -13.99 -8.44 25.29
CA ASN A 294 -14.11 -8.62 26.74
C ASN A 294 -14.02 -10.10 27.19
N ASP A 295 -13.85 -11.05 26.26
CA ASP A 295 -13.74 -12.48 26.56
C ASP A 295 -12.27 -12.93 26.59
N SER A 296 -11.76 -13.24 27.79
CA SER A 296 -10.36 -13.62 28.01
C SER A 296 -10.01 -15.01 27.47
N GLU A 297 -10.98 -15.93 27.36
CA GLU A 297 -10.75 -17.27 26.81
C GLU A 297 -10.56 -17.18 25.29
N ILE A 298 -11.43 -16.43 24.60
CA ILE A 298 -11.36 -16.20 23.15
C ILE A 298 -10.11 -15.36 22.80
N GLN A 299 -9.76 -14.36 23.62
CA GLN A 299 -8.49 -13.63 23.48
C GLN A 299 -7.27 -14.56 23.58
N THR A 300 -7.22 -15.41 24.61
CA THR A 300 -6.11 -16.36 24.82
C THR A 300 -6.01 -17.36 23.66
N LYS A 301 -7.16 -17.85 23.18
CA LYS A 301 -7.25 -18.73 22.01
C LYS A 301 -6.68 -18.06 20.76
N PHE A 302 -7.15 -16.87 20.39
CA PHE A 302 -6.66 -16.17 19.20
C PHE A 302 -5.16 -15.82 19.29
N LEU A 303 -4.69 -15.40 20.47
CA LEU A 303 -3.26 -15.16 20.70
C LEU A 303 -2.42 -16.43 20.53
N THR A 304 -2.95 -17.59 20.95
CA THR A 304 -2.30 -18.90 20.76
C THR A 304 -2.23 -19.29 19.29
N GLU A 305 -3.35 -19.15 18.55
CA GLU A 305 -3.42 -19.44 17.12
C GLU A 305 -2.47 -18.54 16.30
N VAL A 306 -2.47 -17.23 16.57
CA VAL A 306 -1.50 -16.28 15.96
C VAL A 306 -0.05 -16.64 16.32
N THR A 307 0.22 -17.04 17.56
CA THR A 307 1.56 -17.42 18.00
C THR A 307 2.05 -18.71 17.31
N SER A 308 1.17 -19.68 17.03
CA SER A 308 1.54 -20.86 16.23
C SER A 308 1.82 -20.48 14.78
N PHE A 309 0.87 -19.78 14.15
CA PHE A 309 0.98 -19.31 12.77
C PHE A 309 2.29 -18.55 12.52
N LEU A 310 2.63 -17.57 13.36
CA LEU A 310 3.87 -16.78 13.23
C LEU A 310 5.16 -17.59 13.46
N LYS A 311 5.11 -18.76 14.10
CA LYS A 311 6.25 -19.69 14.21
C LYS A 311 6.42 -20.56 12.98
N GLU A 312 5.34 -20.82 12.24
CA GLU A 312 5.31 -21.67 11.04
C GLU A 312 5.71 -20.91 9.74
N LEU A 313 5.65 -19.57 9.75
CA LEU A 313 6.17 -18.69 8.68
C LEU A 313 7.70 -18.74 8.54
#